data_AF-A0A535TFM9-F1
#
_entry.id   AF-A0A535TFM9-F1
#
_cell.length_a   1.000
_cell.length_b   1.000
_cell.length_c   1.000
_cell.angle_alpha   90.00
_cell.angle_beta   90.00
_cell.angle_gamma   90.00
#
_symmetry.space_group_name_H-M   'P 1'
#
loop_
_entity.id
_entity.type
_entity.pdbx_description
1 polymer ?
#
loop_
_entity_poly.entity_id
_entity_poly.type
_entity_poly.pdbx_seq_one_letter_code
_entity_poly.pdbx_strand_id
1 'polypeptide(L)'
;QGIVSNLKQSGTTSNGNSLSGLIQTDAAINPGNSGGPLVNAQGEVIGINASIESPVDGNVGVGFAIPINQVQQQLSALQGGSNL
;
A
#
# COMPACT_ATOMS: atom_id res chain seq x y z
N GLN A 1 -8.64 -12.51 1.53
CA GLN A 1 -9.14 -12.30 0.16
C GLN A 1 -10.02 -11.06 0.17
N GLY A 2 -10.03 -10.30 -0.91
CA GLY A 2 -10.77 -9.05 -1.04
C GLY A 2 -10.75 -8.58 -2.50
N ILE A 3 -11.34 -7.42 -2.76
CA ILE A 3 -11.38 -6.75 -4.05
C ILE A 3 -10.63 -5.41 -3.98
N VAL A 4 -10.21 -4.92 -5.14
CA VAL A 4 -9.79 -3.52 -5.27
C VAL A 4 -11.05 -2.68 -5.37
N SER A 5 -11.27 -1.81 -4.39
CA SER A 5 -12.46 -0.96 -4.32
C SER A 5 -12.24 0.43 -4.95
N ASN A 6 -11.00 0.90 -4.99
CA ASN A 6 -10.63 2.18 -5.60
C ASN A 6 -9.14 2.21 -5.98
N LEU A 7 -8.78 3.11 -6.91
CA LEU A 7 -7.41 3.38 -7.33
C LEU A 7 -7.11 4.88 -7.17
N LYS A 8 -5.81 5.21 -7.03
CA LYS A 8 -5.32 6.59 -6.90
C LYS A 8 -5.80 7.32 -5.66
N GLN A 9 -6.05 6.58 -4.59
CA GLN A 9 -6.47 7.15 -3.32
C GLN A 9 -5.29 7.86 -2.65
N SER A 10 -5.60 8.92 -1.90
CA SER A 10 -4.63 9.58 -1.02
C SER A 10 -4.87 9.15 0.43
N GLY A 11 -3.79 9.07 1.20
CA GLY A 11 -3.82 8.71 2.61
C GLY A 11 -2.66 9.36 3.36
N THR A 12 -2.76 9.46 4.68
CA THR A 12 -1.71 10.00 5.53
C THR A 12 -1.10 8.85 6.34
N THR A 13 0.21 8.74 6.34
CA THR A 13 0.93 7.77 7.19
C THR A 13 0.95 8.24 8.63
N SER A 14 1.22 7.34 9.58
CA SER A 14 1.29 7.66 11.02
C SER A 14 2.35 8.70 11.41
N ASN A 15 3.28 9.02 10.53
CA ASN A 15 4.28 10.09 10.71
C ASN A 15 3.89 11.40 9.99
N GLY A 16 2.64 11.53 9.55
CA GLY A 16 2.09 12.74 8.95
C GLY A 16 2.41 12.95 7.46
N ASN A 17 3.03 11.98 6.80
CA ASN A 17 3.34 12.10 5.37
C ASN A 17 2.12 11.77 4.52
N SER A 18 1.84 12.62 3.53
CA SER A 18 0.81 12.35 2.53
C SER A 18 1.32 11.39 1.47
N LEU A 19 0.64 10.27 1.31
CA LEU A 19 0.78 9.36 0.19
C LEU A 19 -0.39 9.55 -0.78
N SER A 20 -0.10 9.42 -2.06
CA SER A 20 -1.10 9.46 -3.13
C SER A 20 -0.86 8.31 -4.09
N GLY A 21 -1.85 8.02 -4.95
CA GLY A 21 -1.71 6.93 -5.91
C GLY A 21 -2.01 5.54 -5.34
N LEU A 22 -2.56 5.44 -4.12
CA LEU A 22 -2.74 4.17 -3.41
C LEU A 22 -3.83 3.30 -4.06
N ILE A 23 -3.65 1.99 -3.94
CA ILE A 23 -4.69 0.98 -4.17
C ILE A 23 -5.50 0.88 -2.88
N GLN A 24 -6.83 1.01 -2.98
CA GLN A 24 -7.73 0.73 -1.87
C GLN A 24 -8.33 -0.67 -2.05
N THR A 25 -8.38 -1.43 -0.96
CA THR A 25 -8.93 -2.79 -0.94
C THR A 25 -9.68 -3.06 0.35
N ASP A 26 -10.66 -3.97 0.31
CA ASP A 26 -11.29 -4.53 1.51
C ASP A 26 -10.56 -5.78 2.04
N ALA A 27 -9.46 -6.19 1.39
CA ALA A 27 -8.58 -7.19 1.95
C ALA A 27 -8.04 -6.72 3.30
N ALA A 28 -8.05 -7.62 4.27
CA ALA A 28 -7.61 -7.31 5.63
C ALA A 28 -6.11 -6.90 5.64
N ILE A 29 -5.86 -5.61 5.82
CA ILE A 29 -4.54 -5.04 6.05
C ILE A 29 -4.49 -4.60 7.51
N ASN A 30 -3.57 -5.17 8.27
CA ASN A 30 -3.44 -5.00 9.72
C ASN A 30 -1.94 -4.97 10.09
N PRO A 31 -1.57 -4.44 11.27
CA PRO A 31 -0.21 -4.59 11.78
C PRO A 31 0.25 -6.05 11.69
N GLY A 32 1.45 -6.27 11.14
CA GLY A 32 2.02 -7.60 10.90
C GLY A 32 1.99 -8.07 9.45
N ASN A 33 1.11 -7.53 8.58
CA ASN A 33 1.20 -7.76 7.13
C ASN A 33 1.56 -6.51 6.31
N SER A 34 1.69 -5.34 6.96
CA SER A 34 2.30 -4.13 6.39
C SER A 34 3.72 -4.41 5.91
N GLY A 35 4.05 -3.93 4.71
CA GLY A 35 5.30 -4.25 4.00
C GLY A 35 5.28 -5.57 3.23
N GLY A 36 4.27 -6.42 3.45
CA GLY A 36 4.04 -7.63 2.66
C GLY A 36 3.36 -7.36 1.30
N PRO A 37 3.35 -8.35 0.39
CA PRO A 37 2.77 -8.19 -0.94
C PRO A 37 1.24 -8.22 -0.90
N LEU A 38 0.63 -7.38 -1.73
CA LEU A 38 -0.74 -7.55 -2.22
C LEU A 38 -0.67 -8.30 -3.55
N VAL A 39 -1.29 -9.48 -3.62
CA VAL A 39 -1.27 -10.35 -4.81
C VAL A 39 -2.66 -10.46 -5.44
N ASN A 40 -2.72 -10.56 -6.77
CA ASN A 40 -3.95 -10.86 -7.49
C ASN A 40 -4.27 -12.37 -7.47
N ALA A 41 -5.39 -12.76 -8.08
CA ALA A 41 -5.83 -14.16 -8.13
C ALA A 41 -4.88 -15.09 -8.91
N GLN A 42 -3.98 -14.53 -9.72
CA GLN A 42 -2.96 -15.25 -10.48
C GLN A 42 -1.65 -15.39 -9.69
N GLY A 43 -1.56 -14.82 -8.48
CA GLY A 43 -0.34 -14.82 -7.67
C GLY A 43 0.66 -13.74 -8.06
N GLU A 44 0.27 -12.78 -8.91
CA GLU A 44 1.13 -11.67 -9.32
C GLU A 44 1.05 -10.55 -8.27
N VAL A 45 2.19 -9.96 -7.92
CA VAL A 45 2.26 -8.83 -6.97
C VAL A 45 1.75 -7.58 -7.66
N ILE A 46 0.70 -6.96 -7.10
CA ILE A 46 0.10 -5.72 -7.61
C ILE A 46 0.36 -4.51 -6.72
N GLY A 47 0.80 -4.73 -5.47
CA GLY A 47 1.18 -3.66 -4.56
C GLY A 47 1.86 -4.14 -3.28
N ILE A 48 2.25 -3.20 -2.42
CA ILE A 48 2.82 -3.43 -1.09
C ILE A 48 1.90 -2.84 -0.04
N ASN A 49 1.50 -3.65 0.94
CA ASN A 49 0.57 -3.24 1.99
C ASN A 49 1.16 -2.07 2.80
N ALA A 50 0.39 -1.00 2.96
CA ALA A 50 0.81 0.19 3.69
C ALA A 50 -0.05 0.40 4.93
N SER A 51 0.61 0.67 6.06
CA SER A 51 -0.05 1.22 7.24
C SER A 51 -0.35 2.70 6.99
N ILE A 52 -1.59 2.97 6.60
CA ILE A 52 -2.14 4.32 6.50
C ILE A 52 -2.93 4.57 7.78
N GLU A 53 -2.80 5.77 8.33
CA GLU A 53 -3.55 6.19 9.50
C GLU A 53 -5.03 6.24 9.14
N SER A 54 -5.79 5.30 9.71
CA SER A 54 -7.23 5.27 9.64
C SER A 54 -7.77 6.02 10.85
N PRO A 55 -8.82 6.85 10.72
CA PRO A 55 -9.47 7.51 11.85
C PRO A 55 -10.16 6.51 12.81
N VAL A 56 -10.11 5.20 12.50
CA VAL A 56 -10.68 4.12 13.27
C VAL A 56 -9.59 3.08 13.56
N ASP A 57 -9.46 2.67 14.82
CA ASP A 57 -8.54 1.61 15.24
C ASP A 57 -8.98 0.26 14.63
N GLY A 58 -8.08 -0.34 13.83
CA GLY A 58 -8.31 -1.62 13.16
C GLY A 58 -8.84 -1.51 11.71
N ASN A 59 -8.89 -2.64 11.01
CA ASN A 59 -9.44 -2.68 9.65
C ASN A 59 -10.97 -2.64 9.69
N VAL A 60 -11.56 -1.52 9.27
CA VAL A 60 -13.03 -1.36 9.10
C VAL A 60 -13.50 -1.71 7.69
N GLY A 61 -12.77 -2.59 6.99
CA GLY A 61 -13.01 -2.94 5.59
C GLY A 61 -12.32 -2.01 4.59
N VAL A 62 -11.36 -1.19 5.03
CA VAL A 62 -10.56 -0.32 4.17
C VAL A 62 -9.07 -0.50 4.46
N GLY A 63 -8.36 -1.08 3.51
CA GLY A 63 -6.91 -1.24 3.50
C GLY A 63 -6.29 -0.52 2.30
N PHE A 64 -5.00 -0.23 2.42
CA PHE A 64 -4.25 0.51 1.40
C PHE A 64 -2.97 -0.22 1.02
N ALA A 65 -2.62 -0.15 -0.25
CA ALA A 65 -1.34 -0.64 -0.77
C ALA A 65 -0.71 0.35 -1.75
N ILE A 66 0.62 0.44 -1.73
CA ILE A 66 1.40 1.20 -2.71
C ILE A 66 1.47 0.38 -4.01
N PRO A 67 1.12 0.92 -5.19
CA PRO A 67 1.20 0.16 -6.44
C PRO A 67 2.60 -0.36 -6.73
N ILE A 68 2.70 -1.58 -7.26
CA ILE A 68 4.01 -2.23 -7.51
C ILE A 68 4.90 -1.44 -8.47
N ASN A 69 4.31 -0.77 -9.47
CA ASN A 69 5.04 0.04 -10.44
C ASN A 69 5.76 1.22 -9.77
N GLN A 70 5.14 1.83 -8.75
CA GLN A 70 5.74 2.92 -7.99
C GLN A 70 6.91 2.42 -7.15
N VAL A 71 6.76 1.25 -6.51
CA VAL A 71 7.82 0.61 -5.73
C VAL A 71 9.01 0.27 -6.62
N GLN A 72 8.79 -0.27 -7.82
CA GLN A 72 9.86 -0.59 -8.78
C GLN A 72 10.65 0.65 -9.22
N GLN A 73 9.96 1.78 -9.43
CA GLN A 73 10.61 3.04 -9.77
C GLN A 73 11.52 3.52 -8.64
N GLN A 74 11.04 3.48 -7.39
CA GLN A 74 11.82 3.91 -6.23
C GLN A 74 12.98 2.94 -5.92
N LEU A 75 12.76 1.63 -6.04
CA LEU A 75 13.78 0.62 -5.86
C LEU A 75 14.96 0.84 -6.82
N SER A 76 14.66 1.16 -8.08
CA SER A 76 15.69 1.47 -9.08
C SER A 76 16.56 2.67 -8.66
N ALA A 77 15.94 3.72 -8.10
CA ALA A 77 16.66 4.89 -7.61
C ALA A 77 17.54 4.58 -6.39
N LEU A 78 17.01 3.81 -5.43
CA LEU A 78 17.73 3.37 -4.22
C LEU A 78 18.92 2.47 -4.55
N GLN A 79 18.75 1.51 -5.47
CA GLN A 79 19.83 0.65 -5.95
C GLN A 79 20.92 1.46 -6.66
N GLY A 80 20.56 2.58 -7.31
CA GLY A 80 21.49 3.54 -7.88
C GLY A 80 22.21 4.43 -6.86
N GLY A 81 21.96 4.27 -5.55
CA GLY A 81 22.59 5.05 -4.48
C GLY A 81 21.98 6.44 -4.26
N SER A 82 20.76 6.67 -4.74
CA SER A 82 20.06 7.94 -4.51
C SER A 82 19.56 8.02 -3.06
N ASN A 83 19.76 9.16 -2.38
CA ASN A 83 19.08 9.46 -1.12
C ASN A 83 17.70 10.06 -1.43
N LEU A 84 16.66 9.54 -0.76
CA LEU A 84 15.28 10.04 -0.81
C LEU A 84 15.12 11.35 -0.03
#